data_AF-A0A964MVQ2-F1
#
_entry.id   AF-A0A964MVQ2-F1
#
_cell.length_a   1.000
_cell.length_b   1.000
_cell.length_c   1.000
_cell.angle_alpha   90.00
_cell.angle_beta   90.00
_cell.angle_gamma   90.00
#
_symmetry.space_group_name_H-M   'P 1'
#
loop_
_entity.id
_entity.type
_entity.pdbx_description
1 polymer ?
#
loop_
_entity_poly.entity_id
_entity_poly.type
_entity_poly.pdbx_seq_one_letter_code
_entity_poly.pdbx_strand_id
1 'polypeptide(L)'
;MLRTSAIAAFCSSVIGRVVTPSSVSFLRRRSIASSNEDFNPLSSAMDQAYPLRWHNARQRPHMRLLVLSLAAGALLSQQAPRFESLQPDLFSTPGAFVNAWADYDNDDDPDVFVGFNRTPNRLYRNDRGTFVDAGRIANVADTRAVRAAAWGDMDADGDADLLVGFTPGAQSLLRLYRNDSGRFQDVTEAAGLVVMAGALRQPA
;
A
#
# COMPACT_ATOMS: atom_id res chain seq x y z
N MET A 1 -4.78 -53.26 -27.98
CA MET A 1 -3.99 -52.79 -29.14
C MET A 1 -4.28 -51.31 -29.34
N LEU A 2 -3.30 -50.46 -29.04
CA LEU A 2 -3.36 -49.01 -29.22
C LEU A 2 -3.19 -48.65 -30.70
N ARG A 3 -3.90 -47.62 -31.18
CA ARG A 3 -3.43 -46.77 -32.27
C ARG A 3 -3.65 -45.30 -31.93
N THR A 4 -2.51 -44.66 -31.71
CA THR A 4 -2.24 -43.24 -31.53
C THR A 4 -2.44 -42.50 -32.86
N SER A 5 -2.92 -41.26 -32.81
CA SER A 5 -2.66 -40.28 -33.88
C SER A 5 -2.48 -38.91 -33.24
N ALA A 6 -1.26 -38.40 -33.41
CA ALA A 6 -0.79 -37.12 -32.96
C ALA A 6 -1.14 -36.05 -33.99
N ILE A 7 -1.51 -34.86 -33.52
CA ILE A 7 -1.38 -33.62 -34.29
C ILE A 7 -0.33 -32.78 -33.57
N ALA A 8 0.79 -32.59 -34.26
CA ALA A 8 1.88 -31.71 -33.86
C ALA A 8 1.52 -30.26 -34.24
N ALA A 9 1.60 -29.35 -33.26
CA ALA A 9 1.73 -27.93 -33.54
C ALA A 9 3.13 -27.50 -33.07
N PHE A 10 3.98 -27.20 -34.05
CA PHE A 10 5.24 -26.50 -33.84
C PHE A 10 4.92 -25.07 -33.41
N CYS A 11 5.36 -24.66 -32.23
CA CYS A 11 5.60 -23.26 -31.95
C CYS A 11 6.97 -23.12 -31.28
N SER A 12 7.81 -22.31 -31.92
CA SER A 12 9.22 -22.14 -31.63
C SER A 12 9.43 -21.50 -30.25
N SER A 13 10.52 -21.94 -29.63
CA SER A 13 11.05 -21.52 -28.35
C SER A 13 11.33 -20.02 -28.26
N VAL A 14 10.85 -19.38 -27.19
CA VAL A 14 11.64 -18.46 -26.36
C VAL A 14 11.30 -18.80 -24.91
N ILE A 15 12.14 -19.59 -24.25
CA ILE A 15 12.02 -19.86 -22.81
C ILE A 15 12.57 -18.62 -22.09
N GLY A 16 11.74 -17.58 -22.02
CA GLY A 16 11.84 -16.57 -20.98
C GLY A 16 11.23 -17.17 -19.73
N ARG A 17 12.06 -17.47 -18.73
CA ARG A 17 11.62 -17.95 -17.42
C ARG A 17 10.74 -16.85 -16.80
N VAL A 18 9.42 -16.98 -16.90
CA VAL A 18 8.48 -16.12 -16.17
C VAL A 18 8.64 -16.47 -14.69
N VAL A 19 9.47 -15.73 -14.00
CA VAL A 19 9.38 -15.61 -12.55
C VAL A 19 8.12 -14.77 -12.34
N THR A 20 7.00 -15.39 -11.95
CA THR A 20 5.89 -14.61 -11.39
C THR A 20 6.28 -14.21 -9.99
N PRO A 21 6.57 -12.94 -9.67
CA PRO A 21 6.59 -12.55 -8.28
C PRO A 21 5.14 -12.44 -7.85
N SER A 22 4.59 -13.51 -7.29
CA SER A 22 3.31 -13.47 -6.57
C SER A 22 3.51 -13.02 -5.12
N SER A 23 4.58 -12.27 -4.87
CA SER A 23 5.00 -11.80 -3.56
C SER A 23 4.43 -10.39 -3.33
N VAL A 24 4.02 -10.10 -2.11
CA VAL A 24 3.62 -8.74 -1.74
C VAL A 24 4.88 -7.90 -1.64
N SER A 25 4.84 -6.67 -2.13
CA SER A 25 5.93 -5.71 -1.97
C SER A 25 5.38 -4.44 -1.35
N PHE A 26 5.77 -4.17 -0.11
CA PHE A 26 5.52 -2.87 0.51
C PHE A 26 6.70 -1.96 0.23
N LEU A 27 6.39 -0.71 -0.11
CA LEU A 27 7.37 0.26 -0.57
C LEU A 27 7.37 1.47 0.35
N ARG A 28 8.54 1.88 0.85
CA ARG A 28 8.71 3.10 1.64
C ARG A 28 9.31 4.22 0.80
N ARG A 29 8.82 5.46 0.98
CA ARG A 29 9.41 6.66 0.38
C ARG A 29 10.68 7.09 1.12
N ARG A 30 11.76 7.34 0.38
CA ARG A 30 12.97 7.95 0.95
C ARG A 30 12.77 9.46 1.14
N SER A 31 12.87 9.96 2.38
CA SER A 31 12.92 11.40 2.66
C SER A 31 14.33 11.93 2.35
N ILE A 32 14.42 12.98 1.55
CA ILE A 32 15.62 13.82 1.49
C ILE A 32 15.38 14.89 2.56
N ALA A 33 16.13 14.82 3.66
CA ALA A 33 16.10 15.87 4.67
C ALA A 33 16.58 17.18 4.04
N SER A 34 15.67 18.12 3.78
CA SER A 34 16.01 19.54 3.69
C SER A 34 15.71 20.15 5.05
N SER A 35 16.75 20.40 5.83
CA SER A 35 16.67 21.25 7.02
C SER A 35 16.17 22.62 6.60
N ASN A 36 15.05 23.08 7.14
CA ASN A 36 14.72 24.50 7.10
C ASN A 36 14.42 24.99 8.50
N GLU A 37 15.14 26.06 8.80
CA GLU A 37 15.33 26.71 10.08
C GLU A 37 14.09 27.48 10.56
N ASP A 38 14.14 27.75 11.85
CA ASP A 38 13.23 28.53 12.66
C ASP A 38 12.91 29.90 12.04
N PHE A 39 11.63 30.14 11.75
CA PHE A 39 11.12 31.47 11.39
C PHE A 39 10.65 32.20 12.65
N ASN A 40 11.43 33.19 13.08
CA ASN A 40 11.03 34.22 14.05
C ASN A 40 11.14 35.60 13.39
N PRO A 41 10.07 36.40 13.31
CA PRO A 41 10.21 37.82 13.00
C PRO A 41 9.74 38.70 14.16
N LEU A 42 10.68 39.46 14.73
CA LEU A 42 10.43 40.62 15.58
C LEU A 42 10.41 41.93 14.76
N SER A 43 9.66 42.91 15.29
CA SER A 43 9.68 44.37 15.04
C SER A 43 9.12 44.86 13.69
N SER A 44 8.02 45.62 13.64
CA SER A 44 7.75 46.99 14.14
C SER A 44 8.61 48.07 13.46
N ALA A 45 8.06 48.74 12.46
CA ALA A 45 8.09 50.21 12.28
C ALA A 45 7.47 50.57 10.91
N MET A 46 6.23 51.06 10.96
CA MET A 46 5.56 51.77 9.88
C MET A 46 5.89 53.27 9.96
N ASP A 47 5.79 53.91 8.79
CA ASP A 47 5.60 55.34 8.55
C ASP A 47 6.74 56.31 8.85
N GLN A 48 7.44 56.74 7.78
CA GLN A 48 7.72 58.17 7.53
C GLN A 48 7.75 58.50 6.02
N ALA A 49 7.12 59.61 5.68
CA ALA A 49 6.77 60.09 4.35
C ALA A 49 7.87 60.92 3.65
N TYR A 50 7.86 60.96 2.31
CA TYR A 50 8.43 62.04 1.50
C TYR A 50 7.56 62.32 0.25
N PRO A 51 7.23 63.60 -0.07
CA PRO A 51 6.33 63.95 -1.18
C PRO A 51 7.06 64.34 -2.48
N LEU A 52 6.35 64.11 -3.61
CA LEU A 52 6.29 64.82 -4.90
C LEU A 52 7.58 65.35 -5.57
N ARG A 53 7.84 64.88 -6.81
CA ARG A 53 7.98 65.73 -8.02
C ARG A 53 8.17 64.91 -9.31
N TRP A 54 7.31 65.16 -10.28
CA TRP A 54 7.48 64.73 -11.69
C TRP A 54 8.28 65.79 -12.46
N HIS A 55 9.26 65.39 -13.27
CA HIS A 55 9.49 65.91 -14.64
C HIS A 55 10.65 65.23 -15.38
N ASN A 56 10.45 65.15 -16.71
CA ASN A 56 11.39 65.08 -17.82
C ASN A 56 11.98 63.73 -18.28
N ALA A 57 11.37 63.27 -19.38
CA ALA A 57 11.96 62.45 -20.42
C ALA A 57 13.13 63.15 -21.14
N ARG A 58 14.14 62.37 -21.57
CA ARG A 58 14.88 62.54 -22.84
C ARG A 58 15.83 61.35 -23.12
N GLN A 59 15.52 60.63 -24.21
CA GLN A 59 16.38 60.18 -25.33
C GLN A 59 17.66 59.32 -25.08
N ARG A 60 17.79 58.27 -25.93
CA ARG A 60 18.77 57.15 -26.02
C ARG A 60 20.16 57.61 -26.59
N PRO A 61 21.20 56.79 -26.93
CA PRO A 61 21.40 55.31 -26.96
C PRO A 61 22.84 54.77 -26.61
N HIS A 62 23.02 53.44 -26.72
CA HIS A 62 24.25 52.61 -26.89
C HIS A 62 25.17 52.28 -25.68
N MET A 63 25.21 51.00 -25.25
CA MET A 63 26.23 50.00 -25.65
C MET A 63 26.56 48.93 -24.57
N ARG A 64 26.62 47.66 -25.04
CA ARG A 64 27.35 46.47 -24.56
C ARG A 64 26.69 45.50 -23.55
N LEU A 65 26.69 44.25 -24.01
CA LEU A 65 26.38 42.97 -23.38
C LEU A 65 27.07 42.80 -22.01
N LEU A 66 26.32 42.35 -21.00
CA LEU A 66 26.87 41.62 -19.86
C LEU A 66 26.02 40.37 -19.60
N VAL A 67 26.72 39.33 -19.15
CA VAL A 67 26.45 37.91 -19.24
C VAL A 67 25.65 37.37 -18.03
N LEU A 68 24.92 36.27 -18.27
CA LEU A 68 24.40 35.28 -17.30
C LEU A 68 23.33 35.75 -16.29
N SER A 69 22.09 35.38 -16.56
CA SER A 69 21.49 34.40 -15.64
C SER A 69 21.07 33.18 -16.46
N LEU A 70 21.81 32.09 -16.28
CA LEU A 70 21.20 30.76 -16.28
C LEU A 70 20.15 30.79 -15.16
N ALA A 71 18.98 31.35 -15.44
CA ALA A 71 17.78 30.65 -15.07
C ALA A 71 17.62 29.52 -16.09
N ALA A 72 18.64 28.63 -16.19
CA ALA A 72 18.32 27.23 -16.38
C ALA A 72 17.27 27.02 -15.33
N GLY A 73 16.04 26.79 -15.78
CA GLY A 73 15.01 26.39 -14.87
C GLY A 73 15.65 25.31 -14.03
N ALA A 74 15.86 25.62 -12.75
CA ALA A 74 15.38 24.73 -11.74
C ALA A 74 13.86 24.59 -11.96
N LEU A 75 13.47 24.04 -13.13
CA LEU A 75 12.57 22.93 -13.22
C LEU A 75 13.10 22.04 -12.12
N LEU A 76 12.46 22.21 -10.97
CA LEU A 76 12.43 21.24 -9.92
C LEU A 76 12.18 19.93 -10.66
N SER A 77 13.25 19.21 -11.01
CA SER A 77 13.19 17.79 -11.20
C SER A 77 12.83 17.33 -9.80
N GLN A 78 11.54 17.36 -9.51
CA GLN A 78 11.00 16.85 -8.28
C GLN A 78 11.31 15.37 -8.42
N GLN A 79 12.45 14.97 -7.85
CA GLN A 79 13.02 13.65 -8.03
C GLN A 79 11.89 12.67 -7.70
N ALA A 80 11.50 11.85 -8.68
CA ALA A 80 10.38 10.94 -8.50
C ALA A 80 10.59 10.17 -7.19
N PRO A 81 9.55 10.01 -6.35
CA PRO A 81 9.68 9.34 -5.07
C PRO A 81 10.34 7.99 -5.31
N ARG A 82 11.50 7.80 -4.67
CA ARG A 82 12.19 6.51 -4.70
C ARG A 82 11.55 5.62 -3.66
N PHE A 83 11.13 4.46 -4.13
CA PHE A 83 10.51 3.43 -3.35
C PHE A 83 11.53 2.31 -3.13
N GLU A 84 11.68 1.90 -1.87
CA GLU A 84 12.52 0.77 -1.48
C GLU A 84 11.64 -0.29 -0.83
N SER A 85 11.94 -1.56 -1.09
CA SER A 85 11.24 -2.68 -0.46
C SER A 85 11.41 -2.62 1.05
N LEU A 86 10.29 -2.55 1.76
CA LEU A 86 10.23 -2.68 3.20
C LEU A 86 10.27 -4.17 3.54
N GLN A 87 11.22 -4.59 4.38
CA GLN A 87 11.38 -5.97 4.88
C GLN A 87 11.15 -7.05 3.79
N PRO A 88 11.98 -7.07 2.72
CA PRO A 88 11.76 -7.92 1.56
C PRO A 88 11.66 -9.41 1.91
N ASP A 89 12.39 -9.86 2.93
CA ASP A 89 12.35 -11.26 3.37
C ASP A 89 10.99 -11.64 3.97
N LEU A 90 10.39 -10.75 4.79
CA LEU A 90 9.09 -10.97 5.42
C LEU A 90 7.98 -11.08 4.36
N PHE A 91 8.00 -10.19 3.38
CA PHE A 91 6.97 -10.13 2.33
C PHE A 91 7.30 -10.97 1.08
N SER A 92 8.39 -11.73 1.11
CA SER A 92 8.84 -12.56 -0.01
C SER A 92 7.93 -13.74 -0.32
N THR A 93 7.05 -14.13 0.61
CA THR A 93 6.20 -15.32 0.45
C THR A 93 5.35 -15.21 -0.82
N PRO A 94 5.47 -16.16 -1.77
CA PRO A 94 4.69 -16.12 -3.00
C PRO A 94 3.26 -16.61 -2.78
N GLY A 95 2.37 -16.24 -3.70
CA GLY A 95 1.00 -16.74 -3.76
C GLY A 95 0.00 -15.89 -2.96
N ALA A 96 0.34 -14.64 -2.67
CA ALA A 96 -0.58 -13.66 -2.11
C ALA A 96 -1.57 -13.20 -3.19
N PHE A 97 -2.87 -13.27 -2.89
CA PHE A 97 -3.94 -12.90 -3.83
C PHE A 97 -4.76 -11.71 -3.35
N VAL A 98 -4.83 -11.50 -2.05
CA VAL A 98 -5.70 -10.50 -1.42
C VAL A 98 -4.93 -9.83 -0.29
N ASN A 99 -5.11 -8.53 -0.14
CA ASN A 99 -4.71 -7.80 1.04
C ASN A 99 -5.83 -6.86 1.50
N ALA A 100 -5.88 -6.58 2.79
CA ALA A 100 -6.80 -5.61 3.37
C ALA A 100 -6.13 -4.96 4.58
N TRP A 101 -6.24 -3.64 4.69
CA TRP A 101 -5.64 -2.85 5.76
C TRP A 101 -6.68 -2.49 6.82
N ALA A 102 -6.30 -2.59 8.09
CA ALA A 102 -7.03 -2.11 9.27
C ALA A 102 -6.05 -2.04 10.44
N ASP A 103 -6.36 -1.24 11.44
CA ASP A 103 -5.73 -1.31 12.76
C ASP A 103 -6.46 -2.41 13.54
N TYR A 104 -5.84 -3.59 13.73
CA TYR A 104 -6.52 -4.73 14.36
C TYR A 104 -6.26 -4.85 15.86
N ASP A 105 -5.25 -4.17 16.40
CA ASP A 105 -4.95 -4.17 17.83
C ASP A 105 -5.09 -2.80 18.51
N ASN A 106 -5.70 -1.84 17.80
CA ASN A 106 -6.09 -0.53 18.29
C ASN A 106 -4.90 0.28 18.81
N ASP A 107 -3.77 0.21 18.10
CA ASP A 107 -2.53 0.90 18.43
C ASP A 107 -2.23 2.12 17.55
N ASP A 108 -3.21 2.52 16.72
CA ASP A 108 -3.18 3.61 15.75
C ASP A 108 -2.18 3.40 14.58
N ASP A 109 -1.54 2.23 14.46
CA ASP A 109 -0.76 1.85 13.30
C ASP A 109 -1.58 0.94 12.37
N PRO A 110 -1.64 1.22 11.05
CA PRO A 110 -2.39 0.37 10.13
C PRO A 110 -1.64 -0.95 9.89
N ASP A 111 -2.33 -2.07 10.13
CA ASP A 111 -1.87 -3.42 9.88
C ASP A 111 -2.39 -3.95 8.55
N VAL A 112 -1.88 -5.12 8.14
CA VAL A 112 -2.30 -5.72 6.88
C VAL A 112 -2.51 -7.23 6.98
N PHE A 113 -3.75 -7.64 6.73
CA PHE A 113 -4.08 -9.03 6.43
C PHE A 113 -3.70 -9.33 4.97
N VAL A 114 -3.07 -10.48 4.75
CA VAL A 114 -2.74 -10.99 3.42
C VAL A 114 -3.23 -12.43 3.28
N GLY A 115 -4.15 -12.62 2.35
CA GLY A 115 -4.72 -13.91 1.97
C GLY A 115 -3.89 -14.60 0.90
N PHE A 116 -3.63 -15.89 1.10
CA PHE A 116 -2.81 -16.69 0.19
C PHE A 116 -3.60 -17.80 -0.50
N ASN A 117 -2.99 -18.37 -1.55
CA ASN A 117 -3.49 -19.56 -2.21
C ASN A 117 -2.81 -20.83 -1.68
N ARG A 118 -3.50 -21.59 -0.82
CA ARG A 118 -3.02 -22.90 -0.29
C ARG A 118 -1.78 -22.82 0.61
N THR A 119 -1.54 -21.65 1.18
CA THR A 119 -0.47 -21.37 2.15
C THR A 119 -1.13 -20.60 3.31
N PRO A 120 -0.68 -20.73 4.58
CA PRO A 120 -1.31 -20.03 5.69
C PRO A 120 -1.48 -18.53 5.42
N ASN A 121 -2.59 -17.89 5.80
CA ASN A 121 -2.69 -16.43 5.69
C ASN A 121 -1.73 -15.74 6.68
N ARG A 122 -1.51 -14.44 6.46
CA ARG A 122 -0.71 -13.60 7.36
C ARG A 122 -1.53 -12.42 7.83
N LEU A 123 -1.24 -12.01 9.06
CA LEU A 123 -1.63 -10.72 9.60
C LEU A 123 -0.33 -10.06 10.00
N TYR A 124 0.10 -9.07 9.24
CA TYR A 124 1.33 -8.35 9.54
C TYR A 124 0.98 -7.17 10.43
N ARG A 125 1.32 -7.28 11.72
CA ARG A 125 1.21 -6.16 12.66
C ARG A 125 2.30 -5.14 12.36
N ASN A 126 1.94 -3.87 12.28
CA ASN A 126 2.80 -2.75 11.99
C ASN A 126 3.20 -2.02 13.26
N ASP A 127 4.37 -2.31 13.82
CA ASP A 127 4.90 -1.57 14.97
C ASP A 127 5.65 -0.31 14.45
N ARG A 128 4.93 0.80 14.19
CA ARG A 128 5.48 2.09 13.71
C ARG A 128 6.42 1.98 12.50
N GLY A 129 6.03 1.20 11.51
CA GLY A 129 6.76 0.96 10.26
C GLY A 129 7.65 -0.28 10.27
N THR A 130 7.64 -1.07 11.35
CA THR A 130 8.29 -2.38 11.44
C THR A 130 7.24 -3.46 11.54
N PHE A 131 7.18 -4.35 10.56
CA PHE A 131 6.14 -5.38 10.49
C PHE A 131 6.59 -6.70 11.13
N VAL A 132 5.64 -7.41 11.75
CA VAL A 132 5.80 -8.78 12.25
C VAL A 132 4.61 -9.65 11.83
N ASP A 133 4.86 -10.92 11.47
CA ASP A 133 3.76 -11.85 11.15
C ASP A 133 3.11 -12.37 12.44
N ALA A 134 1.92 -11.86 12.74
CA ALA A 134 1.07 -12.23 13.86
C ALA A 134 0.00 -13.28 13.49
N GLY A 135 -0.11 -13.70 12.21
CA GLY A 135 -1.28 -14.43 11.72
C GLY A 135 -1.60 -15.74 12.44
N ARG A 136 -0.58 -16.47 12.92
CA ARG A 136 -0.77 -17.68 13.73
C ARG A 136 -1.21 -17.38 15.16
N ILE A 137 -0.61 -16.37 15.78
CA ILE A 137 -0.88 -15.99 17.17
C ILE A 137 -2.27 -15.34 17.28
N ALA A 138 -2.64 -14.57 16.26
CA ALA A 138 -3.95 -13.95 16.11
C ALA A 138 -5.04 -14.94 15.64
N ASN A 139 -4.70 -16.20 15.30
CA ASN A 139 -5.65 -17.24 14.88
C ASN A 139 -6.35 -17.01 13.52
N VAL A 140 -5.66 -16.38 12.56
CA VAL A 140 -6.19 -16.13 11.20
C VAL A 140 -5.43 -16.85 10.08
N ALA A 141 -4.44 -17.68 10.43
CA ALA A 141 -3.56 -18.42 9.53
C ALA A 141 -4.21 -19.63 8.80
N ASP A 142 -5.45 -19.49 8.33
CA ASP A 142 -6.12 -20.48 7.47
C ASP A 142 -5.30 -20.70 6.19
N THR A 143 -5.27 -21.93 5.71
CA THR A 143 -4.54 -22.34 4.50
C THR A 143 -5.41 -22.42 3.26
N ARG A 144 -6.74 -22.31 3.39
CA ARG A 144 -7.66 -22.31 2.24
C ARG A 144 -7.36 -21.13 1.32
N ALA A 145 -7.66 -21.30 0.04
CA ALA A 145 -7.35 -20.29 -0.95
C ALA A 145 -8.28 -19.08 -0.83
N VAL A 146 -7.72 -17.95 -0.39
CA VAL A 146 -8.45 -16.70 -0.14
C VAL A 146 -8.76 -15.97 -1.46
N ARG A 147 -9.94 -15.35 -1.53
CA ARG A 147 -10.46 -14.61 -2.70
C ARG A 147 -11.04 -13.23 -2.36
N ALA A 148 -11.31 -12.96 -1.08
CA ALA A 148 -11.74 -11.65 -0.59
C ALA A 148 -11.38 -11.51 0.90
N ALA A 149 -11.17 -10.29 1.37
CA ALA A 149 -11.03 -9.98 2.79
C ALA A 149 -11.57 -8.57 3.05
N ALA A 150 -12.44 -8.44 4.06
CA ALA A 150 -13.00 -7.15 4.45
C ALA A 150 -12.93 -7.00 5.97
N TRP A 151 -12.65 -5.78 6.40
CA TRP A 151 -12.63 -5.38 7.80
C TRP A 151 -13.89 -4.61 8.15
N GLY A 152 -14.33 -4.70 9.40
CA GLY A 152 -15.39 -3.87 9.97
C GLY A 152 -15.63 -4.24 11.42
N ASP A 153 -16.11 -3.30 12.22
CA ASP A 153 -16.54 -3.55 13.60
C ASP A 153 -18.00 -3.98 13.58
N MET A 154 -18.26 -5.27 13.74
CA MET A 154 -19.56 -5.89 13.47
C MET A 154 -20.49 -5.89 14.68
N ASP A 155 -19.93 -5.86 15.89
CA ASP A 155 -20.67 -5.87 17.15
C ASP A 155 -20.54 -4.58 17.95
N ALA A 156 -19.87 -3.58 17.37
CA ALA A 156 -19.71 -2.23 17.89
C ALA A 156 -18.93 -2.18 19.21
N ASP A 157 -17.94 -3.06 19.37
CA ASP A 157 -17.05 -3.10 20.53
C ASP A 157 -15.77 -2.27 20.34
N GLY A 158 -15.53 -1.79 19.11
CA GLY A 158 -14.38 -0.97 18.74
C GLY A 158 -13.18 -1.76 18.23
N ASP A 159 -13.22 -3.09 18.22
CA ASP A 159 -12.20 -3.94 17.63
C ASP A 159 -12.54 -4.24 16.15
N ALA A 160 -11.55 -4.19 15.26
CA ALA A 160 -11.79 -4.48 13.84
C ALA A 160 -11.96 -5.99 13.59
N ASP A 161 -13.15 -6.43 13.19
CA ASP A 161 -13.43 -7.82 12.80
C ASP A 161 -13.06 -8.10 11.35
N LEU A 162 -12.82 -9.38 11.04
CA LEU A 162 -12.35 -9.82 9.72
C LEU A 162 -13.30 -10.82 9.06
N LEU A 163 -13.84 -10.45 7.90
CA LEU A 163 -14.58 -11.37 7.02
C LEU A 163 -13.66 -11.84 5.88
N VAL A 164 -13.42 -13.15 5.78
CA VAL A 164 -12.58 -13.77 4.75
C VAL A 164 -13.42 -14.63 3.82
N GLY A 165 -13.24 -14.41 2.52
CA GLY A 165 -13.83 -15.21 1.46
C GLY A 165 -12.85 -16.21 0.86
N PHE A 166 -13.28 -17.45 0.66
CA PHE A 166 -12.48 -18.55 0.13
C PHE A 166 -13.03 -19.08 -1.20
N THR A 167 -12.20 -19.83 -1.92
CA THR A 167 -12.68 -20.65 -3.03
C THR A 167 -13.66 -21.73 -2.55
N PRO A 168 -14.63 -22.15 -3.39
CA PRO A 168 -15.49 -23.29 -3.10
C PRO A 168 -14.73 -24.56 -2.70
N GLY A 169 -15.29 -25.28 -1.72
CA GLY A 169 -14.72 -26.48 -1.14
C GLY A 169 -15.68 -27.14 -0.15
N ALA A 170 -15.15 -27.98 0.74
CA ALA A 170 -15.95 -28.73 1.73
C ALA A 170 -16.40 -27.91 2.95
N GLN A 171 -16.01 -26.64 3.04
CA GLN A 171 -16.32 -25.73 4.16
C GLN A 171 -17.00 -24.47 3.62
N SER A 172 -17.55 -23.65 4.54
CA SER A 172 -18.17 -22.37 4.19
C SER A 172 -17.23 -21.50 3.33
N LEU A 173 -17.80 -20.89 2.29
CA LEU A 173 -17.14 -19.89 1.46
C LEU A 173 -16.70 -18.68 2.27
N LEU A 174 -17.41 -18.36 3.35
CA LEU A 174 -17.09 -17.28 4.25
C LEU A 174 -16.52 -17.82 5.55
N ARG A 175 -15.58 -17.08 6.13
CA ARG A 175 -15.32 -17.13 7.56
C ARG A 175 -15.38 -15.74 8.13
N LEU A 176 -16.22 -15.55 9.13
CA LEU A 176 -16.29 -14.34 9.93
C LEU A 176 -15.50 -14.57 11.21
N TYR A 177 -14.52 -13.73 11.44
CA TYR A 177 -13.72 -13.73 12.65
C TYR A 177 -14.07 -12.51 13.49
N ARG A 178 -14.60 -12.72 14.71
CA ARG A 178 -14.69 -11.65 15.70
C ARG A 178 -13.31 -11.41 16.31
N ASN A 179 -12.89 -10.18 16.44
CA ASN A 179 -11.65 -9.80 17.09
C ASN A 179 -11.91 -9.46 18.56
N ASP A 180 -11.26 -10.18 19.48
CA ASP A 180 -11.30 -9.88 20.91
C ASP A 180 -9.91 -9.37 21.33
N SER A 181 -9.65 -8.08 21.14
CA SER A 181 -8.38 -7.39 21.46
C SER A 181 -7.14 -8.05 20.83
N GLY A 182 -7.16 -8.22 19.52
CA GLY A 182 -6.06 -8.78 18.71
C GLY A 182 -6.07 -10.31 18.60
N ARG A 183 -7.12 -10.98 19.10
CA ARG A 183 -7.29 -12.44 19.06
C ARG A 183 -8.59 -12.78 18.35
N PHE A 184 -8.49 -13.50 17.25
CA PHE A 184 -9.66 -13.78 16.43
C PHE A 184 -10.34 -15.11 16.79
N GLN A 185 -11.67 -15.07 16.89
CA GLN A 185 -12.53 -16.23 17.04
C GLN A 185 -13.38 -16.42 15.78
N ASP A 186 -13.43 -17.64 15.23
CA ASP A 186 -14.38 -17.97 14.17
C ASP A 186 -15.80 -17.99 14.74
N VAL A 187 -16.63 -17.05 14.30
CA VAL A 187 -18.03 -16.89 14.70
C VAL A 187 -18.98 -17.12 13.51
N THR A 188 -18.50 -17.70 12.42
CA THR A 188 -19.26 -17.87 11.16
C THR A 188 -20.61 -18.55 11.37
N GLU A 189 -20.62 -19.64 12.13
CA GLU A 189 -21.84 -20.41 12.40
C GLU A 189 -22.78 -19.65 13.34
N ALA A 190 -22.25 -19.08 14.42
CA ALA A 190 -23.01 -18.29 15.37
C ALA A 190 -23.67 -17.05 14.73
N ALA A 191 -23.00 -16.45 13.74
CA ALA A 191 -23.51 -15.33 12.94
C ALA A 191 -24.46 -15.75 11.81
N GLY A 192 -24.67 -17.05 11.58
CA GLY A 192 -25.53 -17.55 10.50
C GLY A 192 -24.95 -17.36 9.09
N LEU A 193 -23.64 -17.14 8.94
CA LEU A 193 -22.97 -16.88 7.66
C LEU A 193 -22.37 -18.14 7.02
N VAL A 194 -23.02 -19.28 7.22
CA VAL A 194 -22.62 -20.55 6.64
C VAL A 194 -23.07 -20.61 5.17
N VAL A 195 -22.16 -20.32 4.25
CA VAL A 195 -22.44 -20.24 2.80
C VAL A 195 -21.69 -21.35 2.06
N MET A 196 -22.39 -22.29 1.42
CA MET A 196 -21.74 -23.48 0.82
C MET A 196 -21.49 -23.39 -0.69
N ALA A 197 -22.05 -22.39 -1.38
CA ALA A 197 -21.96 -22.27 -2.84
C ALA A 197 -22.00 -20.81 -3.29
N GLY A 198 -21.46 -20.54 -4.48
CA GLY A 198 -21.35 -19.19 -5.04
C GLY A 198 -19.91 -18.81 -5.43
N ALA A 199 -19.71 -17.53 -5.72
CA ALA A 199 -18.42 -16.95 -6.01
C ALA A 199 -18.22 -15.70 -5.16
N LEU A 200 -17.04 -15.58 -4.54
CA LEU A 200 -16.64 -14.41 -3.77
C LEU A 200 -15.56 -13.66 -4.54
N ARG A 201 -15.74 -12.35 -4.68
CA ARG A 201 -14.75 -11.43 -5.25
C ARG A 201 -14.86 -10.11 -4.51
N GLN A 202 -13.73 -9.57 -4.11
CA GLN A 202 -13.62 -8.17 -3.77
C GLN A 202 -13.37 -7.41 -5.08
N PRO A 203 -14.24 -6.47 -5.50
CA PRO A 203 -13.99 -5.67 -6.67
C PRO A 203 -12.70 -4.85 -6.47
N ALA A 204 -11.90 -4.76 -7.52
CA ALA A 204 -10.67 -3.97 -7.55
C ALA A 204 -10.97 -2.47 -7.69
#